data_AF-A0A1I3WQA5-F1
#
_entry.id   AF-A0A1I3WQA5-F1
#
_cell.length_a   1.000
_cell.length_b   1.000
_cell.length_c   1.000
_cell.angle_alpha   90.00
_cell.angle_beta   90.00
_cell.angle_gamma   90.00
#
_symmetry.space_group_name_H-M   'P 1'
#
loop_
_entity.id
_entity.type
_entity.pdbx_description
1 polymer ?
#
loop_
_entity_poly.entity_id
_entity_poly.type
_entity_poly.pdbx_seq_one_letter_code
_entity_poly.pdbx_strand_id
1 'polypeptide(L)'
;MDMSTLTIRNLDPSVKQALRQRAAARGVSMEQEARDVLARTLAKPVKRKIDIEAVLALGIKPAQPFDLKKFSDDMWDESLR
;
A
#
# COMPACT_ATOMS: atom_id res chain seq x y z
N MET A 1 18.35 20.67 -0.85
CA MET A 1 18.04 19.24 -1.08
C MET A 1 19.33 18.49 -0.85
N ASP A 2 19.38 17.60 0.13
CA ASP A 2 20.61 16.85 0.43
C ASP A 2 20.94 15.92 -0.74
N MET A 3 22.10 16.13 -1.34
CA MET A 3 22.64 15.30 -2.42
C MET A 3 23.38 14.10 -1.81
N SER A 4 22.64 13.08 -1.39
CA SER A 4 23.23 11.84 -0.92
C SER A 4 23.67 10.95 -2.09
N THR A 5 24.90 10.43 -2.01
CA THR A 5 25.47 9.53 -3.01
C THR A 5 25.59 8.12 -2.45
N LEU A 6 25.16 7.11 -3.21
CA LEU A 6 25.28 5.69 -2.85
C LEU A 6 26.07 4.94 -3.93
N THR A 7 27.15 4.25 -3.53
CA THR A 7 27.96 3.41 -4.42
C THR A 7 27.72 1.93 -4.10
N ILE A 8 27.21 1.17 -5.05
CA ILE A 8 26.98 -0.28 -4.91
C ILE A 8 28.13 -1.03 -5.59
N ARG A 9 29.00 -1.68 -4.80
CA ARG A 9 30.11 -2.50 -5.31
C ARG A 9 29.63 -3.91 -5.64
N ASN A 10 30.25 -4.55 -6.63
CA ASN A 10 29.93 -5.91 -7.09
C ASN A 10 28.42 -6.11 -7.39
N LEU A 11 27.78 -5.11 -8.01
CA LEU A 11 26.40 -5.23 -8.44
C LEU A 11 26.28 -6.35 -9.48
N ASP A 12 25.34 -7.26 -9.26
CA ASP A 12 25.04 -8.34 -10.19
C ASP A 12 24.77 -7.77 -11.60
N PRO A 13 25.49 -8.25 -12.64
CA PRO A 13 25.31 -7.78 -14.01
C PRO A 13 23.87 -7.87 -14.52
N SER A 14 23.12 -8.88 -14.07
CA SER A 14 21.72 -9.07 -14.43
C SER A 14 20.84 -7.94 -13.88
N VAL A 15 21.12 -7.47 -12.66
CA VAL A 15 20.41 -6.36 -12.03
C VAL A 15 20.69 -5.05 -12.76
N LYS A 16 21.95 -4.81 -13.15
CA LYS A 16 22.32 -3.64 -13.96
C LYS A 16 21.60 -3.64 -15.30
N GLN A 17 21.52 -4.79 -15.97
CA GLN A 17 20.81 -4.94 -17.24
C GLN A 17 19.30 -4.70 -17.09
N ALA A 18 18.69 -5.25 -16.04
CA ALA A 18 17.28 -5.04 -15.74
C ALA A 18 16.95 -3.56 -15.46
N LEU A 19 17.79 -2.86 -14.69
CA LEU A 19 17.63 -1.42 -14.45
C LEU A 19 17.68 -0.62 -15.75
N ARG A 20 18.61 -0.96 -16.66
CA ARG A 20 18.72 -0.32 -17.97
C ARG A 20 17.45 -0.49 -18.81
N GLN A 21 16.93 -1.72 -18.87
CA GLN A 21 15.72 -2.03 -19.64
C GLN A 21 14.49 -1.31 -19.09
N ARG A 22 14.30 -1.31 -17.76
CA ARG A 22 13.19 -0.60 -17.12
C ARG A 22 13.28 0.91 -17.30
N ALA A 23 14.47 1.49 -17.17
CA ALA A 23 14.69 2.91 -17.38
C ALA A 23 14.35 3.33 -18.83
N ALA A 24 14.82 2.54 -19.82
CA ALA A 24 14.50 2.76 -21.23
C ALA A 24 12.99 2.66 -21.50
N ALA A 25 12.32 1.65 -20.94
CA ALA A 25 10.88 1.48 -21.08
C ALA A 25 10.07 2.65 -20.48
N ARG A 26 10.57 3.29 -19.41
CA ARG A 26 9.95 4.46 -18.78
C ARG A 26 10.40 5.80 -19.38
N GLY A 27 11.38 5.81 -20.28
CA GLY A 27 11.96 7.04 -20.83
C GLY A 27 12.73 7.88 -19.79
N VAL A 28 13.29 7.25 -18.76
CA VAL A 28 14.05 7.92 -17.68
C VAL A 28 15.51 7.48 -17.67
N SER A 29 16.36 8.21 -16.95
CA SER A 29 17.74 7.77 -16.73
C SER A 29 17.80 6.52 -15.85
N MET A 30 18.88 5.74 -16.00
CA MET A 30 19.11 4.57 -15.15
C MET A 30 19.24 4.96 -13.66
N GLU A 31 19.83 6.11 -13.38
CA GLU A 31 19.94 6.64 -12.02
C GLU A 31 18.57 6.93 -11.42
N GLN A 32 17.67 7.56 -12.20
CA GLN A 32 16.31 7.84 -11.74
C GLN A 32 15.55 6.53 -11.50
N GLU A 33 15.68 5.54 -12.38
CA GLU A 33 15.06 4.22 -12.15
C GLU A 33 15.58 3.56 -10.87
N ALA A 34 16.89 3.59 -10.65
CA ALA A 34 17.50 3.04 -9.43
C ALA A 34 16.97 3.74 -8.17
N ARG A 35 16.89 5.07 -8.21
CA ARG A 35 16.34 5.89 -7.13
C ARG A 35 14.88 5.54 -6.83
N ASP A 36 14.05 5.42 -7.88
CA ASP A 36 12.64 5.07 -7.74
C ASP A 36 12.45 3.65 -7.21
N VAL A 37 13.24 2.67 -7.68
CA VAL A 37 13.20 1.28 -7.18
C VAL A 37 13.54 1.24 -5.68
N LEU A 38 14.60 1.93 -5.27
CA LEU A 38 14.99 2.00 -3.86
C LEU A 38 13.91 2.68 -3.03
N ALA A 39 13.38 3.82 -3.49
CA ALA A 39 12.31 4.54 -2.80
C ALA A 39 11.05 3.68 -2.64
N ARG A 40 10.60 3.00 -3.71
CA ARG A 40 9.43 2.12 -3.67
C ARG A 40 9.62 0.92 -2.73
N THR A 41 10.82 0.33 -2.74
CA THR A 41 11.13 -0.84 -1.90
C THR A 41 11.25 -0.48 -0.42
N LEU A 42 11.82 0.69 -0.12
CA LEU A 42 12.03 1.17 1.25
C LEU A 42 10.83 1.94 1.82
N ALA A 43 9.88 2.33 0.98
CA ALA A 43 8.63 2.90 1.43
C ALA A 43 7.91 1.86 2.31
N LYS A 44 7.84 2.13 3.63
CA LYS A 44 6.94 1.40 4.52
C LYS A 44 5.54 1.48 3.93
N PRO A 45 4.71 0.41 4.02
CA PRO A 45 3.31 0.53 3.65
C PRO A 45 2.77 1.73 4.42
N VAL A 46 2.40 2.78 3.69
CA VAL A 46 1.75 3.93 4.29
C VAL A 46 0.51 3.32 4.90
N LYS A 47 0.46 3.20 6.23
CA LYS A 47 -0.80 2.97 6.92
C LYS A 47 -1.66 4.12 6.44
N ARG A 48 -2.54 3.85 5.48
CA ARG A 48 -3.47 4.85 4.99
C ARG A 48 -4.14 5.35 6.25
N LYS A 49 -3.93 6.62 6.58
CA LYS A 49 -4.72 7.24 7.63
C LYS A 49 -6.13 7.19 7.08
N ILE A 50 -6.88 6.20 7.53
CA ILE A 50 -8.29 6.09 7.22
C ILE A 50 -8.88 7.32 7.89
N ASP A 51 -9.36 8.23 7.07
CA ASP A 51 -10.07 9.38 7.58
C ASP A 51 -11.39 8.85 8.16
N ILE A 52 -11.47 8.86 9.48
CA ILE A 52 -12.59 8.30 10.23
C ILE A 52 -13.86 9.07 9.85
N GLU A 53 -13.75 10.37 9.60
CA GLU A 53 -14.87 11.22 9.21
C GLU A 53 -15.37 10.86 7.81
N ALA A 54 -14.46 10.61 6.86
CA ALA A 54 -14.82 10.16 5.52
C ALA A 54 -15.50 8.77 5.53
N VAL A 55 -15.04 7.85 6.39
CA VAL A 55 -15.68 6.53 6.53
C VAL A 55 -17.06 6.65 7.17
N LEU A 56 -17.22 7.50 8.19
CA LEU A 56 -18.52 7.73 8.81
C LEU A 56 -19.52 8.41 7.86
N ALA A 57 -19.05 9.30 6.97
CA ALA A 57 -19.88 9.92 5.95
C ALA A 57 -20.46 8.92 4.93
N LEU A 58 -19.78 7.79 4.72
CA LEU A 58 -20.26 6.69 3.87
C LEU A 58 -21.23 5.75 4.61
N GLY A 59 -21.34 5.85 5.94
CA GLY A 59 -22.17 4.99 6.76
C GLY A 59 -23.66 5.28 6.61
N ILE A 60 -24.44 4.27 6.21
CA ILE A 60 -25.90 4.33 6.25
C ILE A 60 -26.35 4.11 7.69
N LYS A 61 -27.01 5.10 8.29
CA LYS A 61 -27.65 4.92 9.60
C LYS A 61 -28.84 3.98 9.46
N PRO A 62 -29.02 3.03 10.38
CA PRO A 62 -30.17 2.14 10.32
C PRO A 62 -31.47 2.94 10.49
N ALA A 63 -32.52 2.53 9.77
CA ALA A 63 -33.82 3.20 9.80
C ALA A 63 -34.45 3.20 11.22
N GLN A 64 -34.08 2.23 12.05
CA GLN A 64 -34.52 2.10 13.42
C GLN A 64 -33.35 1.67 14.31
N PRO A 65 -33.33 2.08 15.59
CA PRO A 65 -32.40 1.52 16.55
C PRO A 65 -32.56 0.01 16.62
N PHE A 66 -31.45 -0.72 16.60
CA PHE A 66 -31.45 -2.17 16.78
C PHE A 66 -30.29 -2.55 17.70
N ASP A 67 -30.51 -3.61 18.48
CA ASP A 67 -29.46 -4.19 19.32
C ASP A 67 -28.62 -5.15 18.48
N LEU A 68 -27.39 -4.72 18.17
CA LEU A 68 -26.45 -5.50 17.38
C LEU A 68 -26.09 -6.83 18.04
N LYS A 69 -25.99 -6.86 19.38
CA LYS A 69 -25.60 -8.07 20.09
C LYS A 69 -26.69 -9.12 19.98
N LYS A 70 -27.94 -8.72 20.25
CA LYS A 70 -29.09 -9.63 20.13
C LYS A 70 -29.21 -10.18 18.71
N PHE A 71 -29.10 -9.32 17.70
CA PHE A 71 -29.16 -9.74 16.29
C PHE A 71 -28.03 -10.71 15.92
N SER A 72 -26.82 -10.48 16.43
CA SER A 72 -25.69 -11.39 16.21
C SER A 72 -25.90 -12.73 16.90
N ASP A 73 -26.38 -12.75 18.14
CA ASP A 73 -26.61 -13.98 18.91
C ASP A 73 -27.73 -14.82 18.23
N ASP A 74 -28.82 -14.18 17.80
CA ASP A 74 -29.91 -14.84 17.05
C ASP A 74 -29.42 -15.49 15.74
N MET A 75 -28.52 -14.82 15.00
CA MET A 75 -27.90 -15.37 13.77
C MET A 75 -27.00 -16.57 14.05
N TRP A 76 -26.28 -16.57 15.18
CA TRP A 76 -25.44 -17.71 15.57
C TRP A 76 -26.27 -18.92 15.99
N ASP A 77 -27.37 -18.70 16.71
CA ASP A 77 -28.29 -19.76 17.12
C ASP A 77 -29.07 -20.35 15.94
N GLU A 78 -29.41 -19.54 14.93
CA GLU A 78 -30.07 -19.99 13.70
C GLU A 78 -29.14 -20.83 12.80
N SER A 79 -27.83 -20.52 12.78
CA SER A 79 -26.83 -21.29 12.02
C SER A 79 -26.42 -22.63 12.66
N LEU A 80 -26.84 -22.88 13.91
CA LEU A 80 -26.55 -24.11 14.67
C LEU A 80 -27.76 -25.06 14.77
N ARG A 81 -28.87 -24.73 14.08
CA ARG A 81 -30.07 -25.58 13.94
C ARG A 81 -30.05 -26.37 12.63
#